data_AF-A0AAV0YZJ8-F1
#
_entry.id   AF-A0AAV0YZJ8-F1
#
_cell.length_a   1.000
_cell.length_b   1.000
_cell.length_c   1.000
_cell.angle_alpha   90.00
_cell.angle_beta   90.00
_cell.angle_gamma   90.00
#
_symmetry.space_group_name_H-M   'P 1'
#
loop_
_entity.id
_entity.type
_entity.pdbx_description
1 polymer ?
#
loop_
_entity_poly.entity_id
_entity_poly.type
_entity_poly.pdbx_seq_one_letter_code
_entity_poly.pdbx_strand_id
1 'polypeptide(L)'
;MGNFNLSHRVVLAPLTRTRSFNNVPQPHAILYYSQRASQGGLLITEATGVSDTAQGYPNTPGIWTKEQVEAWKPIVDAVHAKGGVFICQIWHVGRVSNSCYQPNGQTPISSSDKSLTSSHAQQFTPPRKLSTDEIPNIVNDFRLAARNAIEAGFDGIEIHAAHDLPKRFALDAPLNKYNRETFYTSDPVVGYTDYPFLD
;
A
#
# COMPACT_ATOMS: atom_id res chain seq x y z
N MET A 1 -4.17 1.15 -21.71
CA MET A 1 -3.38 1.56 -20.54
C MET A 1 -2.15 0.68 -20.50
N GLY A 2 -1.00 1.17 -20.99
CA GLY A 2 0.13 0.28 -21.29
C GLY A 2 -0.33 -0.87 -22.20
N ASN A 3 -0.13 -2.11 -21.75
CA ASN A 3 -0.51 -3.34 -22.47
C ASN A 3 -1.99 -3.75 -22.28
N PHE A 4 -2.76 -3.04 -21.47
CA PHE A 4 -4.15 -3.42 -21.15
C PHE A 4 -5.16 -2.64 -22.00
N ASN A 5 -6.01 -3.37 -22.72
CA ASN A 5 -7.14 -2.82 -23.47
C ASN A 5 -8.36 -2.69 -22.55
N LEU A 6 -8.67 -1.46 -22.15
CA LEU A 6 -9.83 -1.16 -21.30
C LEU A 6 -11.02 -0.73 -22.16
N SER A 7 -12.23 -1.19 -21.83
CA SER A 7 -13.47 -0.87 -22.55
C SER A 7 -14.12 0.44 -22.09
N HIS A 8 -13.75 0.93 -20.90
CA HIS A 8 -14.23 2.20 -20.34
C HIS A 8 -13.22 2.81 -19.37
N ARG A 9 -13.50 4.03 -18.89
CA ARG A 9 -12.62 4.81 -18.00
C ARG A 9 -13.12 4.94 -16.56
N VAL A 10 -14.21 4.26 -16.22
CA VAL A 10 -14.62 4.09 -14.80
C VAL A 10 -13.72 3.03 -14.17
N VAL A 11 -13.11 3.37 -13.02
CA VAL A 11 -12.16 2.52 -12.29
C VAL A 11 -12.66 2.31 -10.87
N LEU A 12 -12.56 1.07 -10.35
CA LEU A 12 -12.71 0.86 -8.91
C LEU A 12 -11.44 1.33 -8.21
N ALA A 13 -11.56 2.44 -7.48
CA ALA A 13 -10.49 2.96 -6.65
C ALA A 13 -10.12 1.98 -5.51
N PRO A 14 -8.87 2.05 -4.98
CA PRO A 14 -8.46 1.28 -3.82
C PRO A 14 -9.27 1.70 -2.59
N LEU A 15 -9.93 0.74 -1.95
CA LEU A 15 -10.84 1.01 -0.82
C LEU A 15 -10.59 0.00 0.30
N THR A 16 -9.85 0.39 1.34
CA THR A 16 -9.65 -0.43 2.55
C THR A 16 -10.97 -0.89 3.15
N ARG A 17 -11.20 -2.20 3.25
CA ARG A 17 -12.46 -2.76 3.75
C ARG A 17 -12.33 -3.49 5.08
N THR A 18 -11.15 -3.76 5.61
CA THR A 18 -11.00 -4.37 6.96
C THR A 18 -11.78 -5.69 7.13
N ARG A 19 -11.78 -6.56 6.10
CA ARG A 19 -12.49 -7.87 6.11
C ARG A 19 -11.59 -9.06 5.80
N SER A 20 -10.28 -8.90 5.99
CA SER A 20 -9.23 -9.89 5.79
C SER A 20 -8.60 -10.28 7.14
N PHE A 21 -9.21 -11.26 7.82
CA PHE A 21 -8.78 -11.71 9.14
C PHE A 21 -7.36 -12.28 9.09
N ASN A 22 -6.55 -11.97 10.11
CA ASN A 22 -5.12 -12.35 10.17
C ASN A 22 -4.34 -11.96 8.90
N ASN A 23 -4.75 -10.86 8.25
CA ASN A 23 -4.21 -10.38 6.99
C ASN A 23 -4.39 -11.33 5.79
N VAL A 24 -5.23 -12.36 5.91
CA VAL A 24 -5.54 -13.28 4.82
C VAL A 24 -6.83 -12.83 4.13
N PRO A 25 -6.82 -12.58 2.81
CA PRO A 25 -8.04 -12.34 2.03
C PRO A 25 -9.05 -13.47 2.24
N GLN A 26 -10.33 -13.13 2.36
CA GLN A 26 -11.38 -14.08 2.71
C GLN A 26 -12.24 -14.46 1.49
N PRO A 27 -12.89 -15.63 1.47
CA PRO A 27 -13.70 -16.07 0.33
C PRO A 27 -14.81 -15.10 -0.10
N HIS A 28 -15.37 -14.30 0.82
CA HIS A 28 -16.38 -13.30 0.48
C HIS A 28 -15.86 -12.19 -0.45
N ALA A 29 -14.54 -11.97 -0.50
CA ALA A 29 -13.92 -11.00 -1.39
C ALA A 29 -14.09 -11.37 -2.88
N ILE A 30 -14.23 -12.67 -3.19
CA ILE A 30 -14.56 -13.18 -4.53
C ILE A 30 -15.84 -12.52 -5.02
N LEU A 31 -16.91 -12.59 -4.21
CA LEU A 31 -18.20 -11.96 -4.53
C LEU A 31 -18.06 -10.45 -4.63
N TYR A 32 -17.36 -9.82 -3.68
CA TYR A 32 -17.19 -8.36 -3.62
C TYR A 32 -16.56 -7.78 -4.89
N TYR A 33 -15.44 -8.33 -5.33
CA TYR A 33 -14.72 -7.85 -6.52
C TYR A 33 -15.42 -8.30 -7.81
N SER A 34 -15.96 -9.53 -7.87
CA SER A 34 -16.68 -10.00 -9.06
C SER A 34 -17.94 -9.16 -9.36
N GLN A 35 -18.65 -8.69 -8.33
CA GLN A 35 -19.78 -7.76 -8.50
C GLN A 35 -19.39 -6.39 -9.08
N ARG A 36 -18.12 -5.99 -8.93
CA ARG A 36 -17.59 -4.71 -9.41
C ARG A 36 -16.81 -4.84 -10.73
N ALA A 37 -16.54 -6.06 -11.15
CA ALA A 37 -15.82 -6.35 -12.37
C ALA A 37 -16.75 -6.28 -13.58
N SER A 38 -16.22 -5.74 -14.67
CA SER A 38 -16.87 -5.60 -15.97
C SER A 38 -15.87 -5.91 -17.08
N GLN A 39 -16.36 -6.26 -18.26
CA GLN A 39 -15.53 -6.57 -19.41
C GLN A 39 -14.67 -5.36 -19.80
N GLY A 40 -13.35 -5.48 -19.64
CA GLY A 40 -12.37 -4.42 -19.87
C GLY A 40 -12.43 -3.28 -18.85
N GLY A 41 -13.02 -3.50 -17.67
CA GLY A 41 -12.98 -2.58 -16.54
C GLY A 41 -11.71 -2.73 -15.71
N LEU A 42 -11.17 -1.63 -15.18
CA LEU A 42 -10.01 -1.64 -14.29
C LEU A 42 -10.46 -1.62 -12.82
N LEU A 43 -9.90 -2.52 -12.02
CA LEU A 43 -10.09 -2.60 -10.58
C LEU A 43 -8.74 -2.47 -9.89
N ILE A 44 -8.72 -1.73 -8.79
CA ILE A 44 -7.58 -1.66 -7.87
C ILE A 44 -8.04 -2.24 -6.53
N THR A 45 -7.25 -3.16 -5.97
CA THR A 45 -7.58 -3.78 -4.67
C THR A 45 -7.63 -2.74 -3.56
N GLU A 46 -8.22 -3.13 -2.43
CA GLU A 46 -7.89 -2.49 -1.17
C GLU A 46 -6.37 -2.51 -0.88
N ALA A 47 -5.91 -1.56 -0.06
CA ALA A 47 -4.50 -1.44 0.30
C ALA A 47 -3.99 -2.74 0.96
N THR A 48 -2.99 -3.36 0.34
CA THR A 48 -2.49 -4.68 0.69
C THR A 48 -1.06 -4.57 1.21
N GLY A 49 -0.85 -5.02 2.45
CA GLY A 49 0.43 -4.87 3.13
C GLY A 49 1.55 -5.64 2.45
N VAL A 50 2.74 -5.03 2.39
CA VAL A 50 3.96 -5.63 1.81
C VAL A 50 4.73 -6.51 2.79
N SER A 51 4.49 -6.35 4.10
CA SER A 51 5.08 -7.14 5.18
C SER A 51 4.22 -7.05 6.44
N ASP A 52 4.59 -7.77 7.49
CA ASP A 52 3.93 -7.74 8.80
C ASP A 52 4.05 -6.37 9.50
N THR A 53 5.12 -5.62 9.25
CA THR A 53 5.31 -4.24 9.75
C THR A 53 4.46 -3.18 9.01
N ALA A 54 3.90 -3.53 7.85
CA ALA A 54 3.14 -2.62 6.98
C ALA A 54 1.72 -2.29 7.47
N GLN A 55 1.28 -2.90 8.58
CA GLN A 55 -0.11 -2.86 9.06
C GLN A 55 -0.38 -1.65 9.97
N GLY A 56 -1.57 -1.07 9.85
CA GLY A 56 -2.03 0.05 10.68
C GLY A 56 -3.53 0.05 10.97
N TYR A 57 -4.25 -0.91 10.40
CA TYR A 57 -5.71 -1.07 10.52
C TYR A 57 -6.02 -2.54 10.80
N PRO A 58 -7.14 -2.83 11.47
CA PRO A 58 -7.52 -4.21 11.71
C PRO A 58 -7.96 -4.87 10.39
N ASN A 59 -7.67 -6.16 10.26
CA ASN A 59 -8.21 -7.03 9.22
C ASN A 59 -7.96 -6.52 7.78
N THR A 60 -6.83 -5.88 7.51
CA THR A 60 -6.38 -5.51 6.16
C THR A 60 -5.55 -6.63 5.54
N PRO A 61 -5.70 -6.92 4.23
CA PRO A 61 -4.99 -8.03 3.62
C PRO A 61 -3.48 -7.77 3.49
N GLY A 62 -2.74 -8.87 3.36
CA GLY A 62 -1.33 -8.91 3.01
C GLY A 62 -1.05 -9.62 1.71
N ILE A 63 0.20 -9.55 1.26
CA ILE A 63 0.71 -10.35 0.14
C ILE A 63 2.19 -10.76 0.32
N TRP A 64 2.64 -10.93 1.57
CA TRP A 64 4.02 -11.32 1.90
C TRP A 64 4.17 -12.82 2.19
N THR A 65 3.09 -13.52 2.54
CA THR A 65 3.12 -14.97 2.78
C THR A 65 2.53 -15.76 1.62
N LYS A 66 2.94 -17.02 1.50
CA LYS A 66 2.35 -17.96 0.53
C LYS A 66 0.85 -18.15 0.75
N GLU A 67 0.41 -18.24 2.01
CA GLU A 67 -1.01 -18.37 2.35
C GLU A 67 -1.84 -17.19 1.81
N GLN A 68 -1.34 -15.97 1.97
CA GLN A 68 -1.99 -14.77 1.43
C GLN A 68 -2.04 -14.79 -0.10
N VAL A 69 -0.96 -15.21 -0.76
CA VAL A 69 -0.91 -15.37 -2.22
C VAL A 69 -1.95 -16.39 -2.71
N GLU A 70 -2.01 -17.57 -2.10
CA GLU A 70 -3.00 -18.60 -2.46
C GLU A 70 -4.44 -18.12 -2.21
N ALA A 71 -4.68 -17.34 -1.16
CA ALA A 71 -5.99 -16.78 -0.87
C ALA A 71 -6.41 -15.68 -1.88
N TRP A 72 -5.46 -14.98 -2.49
CA TRP A 72 -5.74 -13.99 -3.54
C TRP A 72 -6.13 -14.61 -4.88
N LYS A 73 -5.52 -15.74 -5.26
CA LYS A 73 -5.75 -16.40 -6.57
C LYS A 73 -7.24 -16.55 -6.95
N PRO A 74 -8.12 -17.15 -6.13
CA PRO A 74 -9.53 -17.30 -6.52
C PRO A 74 -10.29 -15.96 -6.62
N ILE A 75 -9.80 -14.91 -5.94
CA ILE A 75 -10.38 -13.55 -6.04
C ILE A 75 -9.98 -12.93 -7.38
N VAL A 76 -8.71 -13.08 -7.77
CA VAL A 76 -8.20 -12.64 -9.08
C VAL A 76 -8.92 -13.36 -10.21
N ASP A 77 -9.02 -14.69 -10.14
CA ASP A 77 -9.71 -15.51 -11.13
C ASP A 77 -11.16 -15.05 -11.35
N ALA A 78 -11.86 -14.65 -10.27
CA ALA A 78 -13.23 -14.18 -10.36
C ALA A 78 -13.40 -12.79 -10.99
N VAL A 79 -12.36 -11.94 -10.94
CA VAL A 79 -12.31 -10.67 -11.69
C VAL A 79 -12.00 -10.94 -13.16
N HIS A 80 -11.02 -11.80 -13.44
CA HIS A 80 -10.66 -12.20 -14.80
C HIS A 80 -11.80 -12.92 -15.52
N ALA A 81 -12.58 -13.75 -14.82
CA ALA A 81 -13.77 -14.40 -15.37
C ALA A 81 -14.87 -13.41 -15.82
N LYS A 82 -14.82 -12.16 -15.35
CA LYS A 82 -15.69 -11.06 -15.80
C LYS A 82 -15.04 -10.19 -16.89
N GLY A 83 -13.83 -10.55 -17.33
CA GLY A 83 -13.02 -9.79 -18.27
C GLY A 83 -12.41 -8.51 -17.67
N GLY A 84 -12.38 -8.38 -16.35
CA GLY A 84 -11.78 -7.23 -15.67
C GLY A 84 -10.26 -7.32 -15.63
N VAL A 85 -9.59 -6.16 -15.56
CA VAL A 85 -8.16 -6.02 -15.27
C VAL A 85 -8.04 -5.67 -13.79
N PHE A 86 -7.16 -6.36 -13.07
CA PHE A 86 -7.06 -6.25 -11.63
C PHE A 86 -5.63 -5.93 -11.17
N ILE A 87 -5.48 -4.82 -10.47
CA ILE A 87 -4.21 -4.30 -9.97
C ILE A 87 -4.18 -4.40 -8.44
N CYS A 88 -3.10 -4.96 -7.89
CA CYS A 88 -2.91 -5.02 -6.44
C CYS A 88 -2.25 -3.73 -5.94
N GLN A 89 -2.93 -2.97 -5.08
CA GLN A 89 -2.32 -1.82 -4.42
C GLN A 89 -1.44 -2.30 -3.26
N ILE A 90 -0.13 -2.21 -3.42
CA ILE A 90 0.85 -2.56 -2.39
C ILE A 90 1.18 -1.36 -1.51
N TRP A 91 1.20 -1.59 -0.20
CA TRP A 91 1.13 -0.52 0.80
C TRP A 91 1.99 -0.78 2.04
N HIS A 92 2.49 0.32 2.63
CA HIS A 92 3.11 0.37 3.94
C HIS A 92 2.66 1.63 4.68
N VAL A 93 2.05 1.48 5.86
CA VAL A 93 1.42 2.60 6.61
C VAL A 93 2.42 3.55 7.28
N GLY A 94 3.63 3.05 7.57
CA GLY A 94 4.63 3.80 8.34
C GLY A 94 4.12 4.17 9.74
N ARG A 95 4.18 5.45 10.09
CA ARG A 95 3.74 5.94 11.42
C ARG A 95 2.23 6.01 11.63
N VAL A 96 1.40 5.75 10.61
CA VAL A 96 -0.06 5.64 10.77
C VAL A 96 -0.39 4.22 11.28
N SER A 97 0.14 3.86 12.45
CA SER A 97 0.04 2.53 13.03
C SER A 97 0.18 2.58 14.56
N ASN A 98 -0.01 1.43 15.20
CA ASN A 98 0.13 1.24 16.63
C ASN A 98 0.89 -0.05 16.93
N SER A 99 1.56 -0.11 18.08
CA SER A 99 2.33 -1.30 18.50
C SER A 99 1.53 -2.60 18.52
N CYS A 100 0.21 -2.53 18.72
CA CYS A 100 -0.68 -3.70 18.64
C CYS A 100 -0.77 -4.33 17.24
N TYR A 101 -0.40 -3.60 16.19
CA TYR A 101 -0.32 -4.12 14.81
C TYR A 101 1.09 -4.56 14.42
N GLN A 102 2.09 -4.27 15.25
CA GLN A 102 3.49 -4.52 14.94
C GLN A 102 3.95 -5.87 15.48
N PRO A 103 4.87 -6.55 14.78
CA PRO A 103 5.44 -7.80 15.27
C PRO A 103 6.09 -7.59 16.64
N ASN A 104 5.79 -8.47 17.59
CA ASN A 104 6.30 -8.43 18.96
C ASN A 104 5.99 -7.13 19.73
N GLY A 105 4.96 -6.37 19.33
CA GLY A 105 4.60 -5.12 20.00
C GLY A 105 5.61 -3.99 19.78
N GLN A 106 6.44 -4.09 18.74
CA GLN A 106 7.41 -3.05 18.41
C GLN A 106 6.72 -1.73 18.05
N THR A 107 7.46 -0.63 18.10
CA THR A 107 6.94 0.64 17.61
C THR A 107 6.91 0.67 16.07
N PRO A 108 5.90 1.29 15.44
CA PRO A 108 5.88 1.50 14.00
C PRO A 108 7.11 2.24 13.48
N ILE A 109 7.45 2.03 12.21
CA ILE A 109 8.60 2.67 11.58
C ILE A 109 8.21 3.93 10.79
N SER A 110 9.12 4.89 10.71
CA SER A 110 8.94 6.09 9.88
C SER A 110 10.28 6.73 9.49
N SER A 111 10.23 7.82 8.72
CA SER A 111 11.39 8.63 8.36
C SER A 111 11.91 9.51 9.51
N SER A 112 11.09 9.71 10.55
CA SER A 112 11.43 10.44 11.79
C SER A 112 10.79 9.76 13.00
N ASP A 113 11.21 10.15 14.19
CA ASP A 113 10.61 9.75 15.47
C ASP A 113 9.43 10.67 15.89
N LYS A 114 9.07 11.65 15.05
CA LYS A 114 7.94 12.54 15.29
C LYS A 114 6.62 11.77 15.23
N SER A 115 5.94 11.74 16.37
CA SER A 115 4.54 11.32 16.49
C SER A 115 3.62 12.14 15.60
N LEU A 116 2.54 11.52 15.14
CA LEU A 116 1.46 12.23 14.47
C LEU A 116 0.76 13.14 15.49
N THR A 117 0.70 14.43 15.21
CA THR A 117 -0.13 15.38 15.96
C THR A 117 -1.59 15.09 15.63
N SER A 118 -2.29 14.41 16.53
CA SER A 118 -3.68 14.05 16.26
C SER A 118 -4.60 15.27 16.52
N SER A 119 -5.27 15.76 15.47
CA SER A 119 -6.46 16.62 15.60
C SER A 119 -7.72 15.80 15.92
N HIS A 120 -7.61 14.46 15.93
CA HIS A 120 -8.71 13.52 16.11
C HIS A 120 -8.38 12.50 17.21
N ALA A 121 -9.41 11.91 17.81
CA ALA A 121 -9.38 11.08 19.02
C ALA A 121 -8.55 9.77 18.97
N GLN A 122 -7.76 9.54 17.92
CA GLN A 122 -6.93 8.34 17.77
C GLN A 122 -5.48 8.66 18.13
N GLN A 123 -5.03 8.09 19.25
CA GLN A 123 -3.64 8.16 19.68
C GLN A 123 -2.81 7.15 18.89
N PHE A 124 -1.77 7.61 18.21
CA PHE A 124 -0.80 6.76 17.52
C PHE A 124 0.44 6.52 18.39
N THR A 125 1.02 5.33 18.27
CA THR A 125 2.28 4.98 18.95
C THR A 125 3.41 5.81 18.36
N PRO A 126 4.25 6.49 19.18
CA PRO A 126 5.40 7.26 18.67
C PRO A 126 6.33 6.37 17.84
N PRO A 127 6.59 6.68 16.56
CA PRO A 127 7.31 5.78 15.66
C PRO A 127 8.80 5.74 15.99
N ARG A 128 9.46 4.64 15.61
CA ARG A 128 10.92 4.59 15.47
C ARG A 128 11.33 5.11 14.10
N LYS A 129 12.30 5.99 14.11
CA LYS A 129 13.03 6.43 12.94
C LYS A 129 13.83 5.26 12.36
N LEU A 130 13.60 4.94 11.09
CA LEU A 130 14.44 3.99 10.35
C LEU A 130 15.87 4.50 10.28
N SER A 131 16.85 3.60 10.34
CA SER A 131 18.22 3.91 9.91
C SER A 131 18.35 3.76 8.38
N THR A 132 19.41 4.32 7.81
CA THR A 132 19.67 4.24 6.36
C THR A 132 19.84 2.81 5.86
N ASP A 133 20.45 1.96 6.69
CA ASP A 133 20.74 0.56 6.37
C ASP A 133 19.49 -0.33 6.42
N GLU A 134 18.40 0.13 7.04
CA GLU A 134 17.11 -0.56 7.03
C GLU A 134 16.27 -0.30 5.76
N ILE A 135 16.48 0.83 5.07
CA ILE A 135 15.70 1.20 3.87
C ILE A 135 15.74 0.13 2.77
N PRO A 136 16.90 -0.46 2.43
CA PRO A 136 16.97 -1.53 1.43
C PRO A 136 16.06 -2.72 1.75
N ASN A 137 15.81 -3.01 3.03
CA ASN A 137 14.89 -4.09 3.42
C ASN A 137 13.44 -3.72 3.11
N ILE A 138 13.03 -2.48 3.37
CA ILE A 138 11.69 -1.99 2.99
C ILE A 138 11.51 -2.04 1.47
N VAL A 139 12.52 -1.62 0.69
CA VAL A 139 12.48 -1.74 -0.77
C VAL A 139 12.35 -3.20 -1.20
N ASN A 140 13.06 -4.10 -0.52
CA ASN A 140 12.97 -5.54 -0.79
C ASN A 140 11.58 -6.11 -0.44
N ASP A 141 10.90 -5.63 0.60
CA ASP A 141 9.52 -6.02 0.91
C ASP A 141 8.57 -5.64 -0.24
N PHE A 142 8.66 -4.40 -0.75
CA PHE A 142 7.88 -3.98 -1.92
C PHE A 142 8.19 -4.84 -3.16
N ARG A 143 9.48 -5.17 -3.38
CA ARG A 143 9.89 -6.05 -4.49
C ARG A 143 9.29 -7.45 -4.35
N LEU A 144 9.31 -8.02 -3.16
CA LEU A 144 8.73 -9.34 -2.87
C LEU A 144 7.21 -9.32 -3.03
N ALA A 145 6.54 -8.32 -2.46
CA ALA A 145 5.10 -8.14 -2.56
C ALA A 145 4.64 -7.99 -4.03
N ALA A 146 5.38 -7.23 -4.84
CA ALA A 146 5.09 -7.11 -6.26
C ALA A 146 5.20 -8.46 -7.00
N ARG A 147 6.26 -9.23 -6.73
CA ARG A 147 6.41 -10.58 -7.30
C ARG A 147 5.29 -11.51 -6.87
N ASN A 148 4.93 -11.47 -5.59
CA ASN A 148 3.85 -12.28 -5.02
C ASN A 148 2.48 -11.88 -5.59
N ALA A 149 2.25 -10.59 -5.91
CA ALA A 149 1.04 -10.15 -6.59
C ALA A 149 0.93 -10.75 -7.99
N ILE A 150 2.02 -10.75 -8.77
CA ILE A 150 2.05 -11.42 -10.08
C ILE A 150 1.86 -12.94 -9.92
N GLU A 151 2.43 -13.57 -8.89
CA GLU A 151 2.22 -14.99 -8.59
C GLU A 151 0.75 -15.30 -8.23
N ALA A 152 0.06 -14.38 -7.54
CA ALA A 152 -1.37 -14.48 -7.26
C ALA A 152 -2.25 -14.26 -8.51
N GLY A 153 -1.66 -13.87 -9.64
CA GLY A 153 -2.33 -13.66 -10.92
C GLY A 153 -2.75 -12.23 -11.21
N PHE A 154 -2.42 -11.25 -10.35
CA PHE A 154 -2.74 -9.85 -10.65
C PHE A 154 -2.08 -9.39 -11.95
N ASP A 155 -2.77 -8.50 -12.68
CA ASP A 155 -2.25 -7.93 -13.93
C ASP A 155 -1.09 -6.95 -13.70
N GLY A 156 -0.97 -6.43 -12.49
CA GLY A 156 0.08 -5.52 -12.09
C GLY A 156 -0.10 -5.03 -10.66
N ILE A 157 0.73 -4.05 -10.28
CA ILE A 157 0.67 -3.40 -8.97
C ILE A 157 0.49 -1.89 -9.07
N GLU A 158 -0.09 -1.32 -8.02
CA GLU A 158 -0.07 0.11 -7.76
C GLU A 158 0.73 0.34 -6.46
N ILE A 159 1.73 1.22 -6.51
CA ILE A 159 2.45 1.63 -5.30
C ILE A 159 1.63 2.72 -4.60
N HIS A 160 1.18 2.47 -3.38
CA HIS A 160 0.49 3.49 -2.60
C HIS A 160 1.48 4.56 -2.11
N ALA A 161 1.66 5.61 -2.92
CA ALA A 161 2.53 6.75 -2.62
C ALA A 161 1.80 8.10 -2.72
N ALA A 162 0.52 8.16 -2.31
CA ALA A 162 -0.19 9.42 -2.11
C ALA A 162 0.61 10.30 -1.11
N HIS A 163 0.79 11.61 -1.34
CA HIS A 163 -0.23 12.55 -1.84
C HIS A 163 0.11 13.37 -3.10
N ASP A 164 1.26 13.23 -3.75
CA ASP A 164 1.59 14.01 -4.98
C ASP A 164 2.36 13.25 -6.09
N LEU A 165 2.80 12.01 -5.83
CA LEU A 165 3.55 11.24 -6.82
C LEU A 165 2.78 11.04 -8.15
N PRO A 166 1.47 10.74 -8.16
CA PRO A 166 0.70 10.65 -9.39
C PRO A 166 0.64 11.98 -10.18
N LYS A 167 0.49 13.13 -9.50
CA LYS A 167 0.44 14.45 -10.14
C LYS A 167 1.78 14.79 -10.78
N ARG A 168 2.89 14.40 -10.14
CA ARG A 168 4.24 14.59 -10.68
C ARG A 168 4.45 13.79 -11.97
N PHE A 169 4.06 12.51 -12.00
CA PHE A 169 4.17 11.71 -13.22
C PHE A 169 3.26 12.22 -14.35
N ALA A 170 2.05 12.67 -14.04
CA ALA A 170 1.14 13.21 -15.04
C ALA A 170 1.67 14.49 -15.73
N LEU A 171 2.45 15.29 -15.01
CA LEU A 171 3.01 16.56 -15.48
C LEU A 171 4.46 16.47 -15.95
N ASP A 172 5.03 15.26 -15.98
CA ASP A 172 6.48 15.04 -16.12
C ASP A 172 7.29 15.96 -15.17
N ALA A 173 6.71 16.24 -14.01
CA ALA A 173 7.30 17.14 -13.04
C ALA A 173 8.40 16.38 -12.28
N PRO A 174 9.50 17.06 -11.94
CA PRO A 174 10.55 16.44 -11.17
C PRO A 174 9.99 15.84 -9.87
N LEU A 175 10.38 14.60 -9.59
CA LEU A 175 10.18 14.02 -8.28
C LEU A 175 10.81 14.94 -7.24
N ASN A 176 10.18 15.04 -6.06
CA ASN A 176 10.80 15.73 -4.95
C ASN A 176 12.19 15.14 -4.74
N LYS A 177 13.22 15.94 -5.05
CA LYS A 177 14.59 15.55 -4.77
C LYS A 177 14.67 15.39 -3.28
N TYR A 178 15.01 14.18 -2.86
CA TYR A 178 15.26 13.96 -1.45
C TYR A 178 16.34 14.94 -0.97
N ASN A 179 16.05 15.67 0.10
CA ASN A 179 17.05 16.47 0.78
C ASN A 179 17.75 15.56 1.78
N ARG A 180 18.93 15.05 1.39
CA ARG A 180 19.72 14.18 2.24
C ARG A 180 20.13 14.83 3.56
N GLU A 181 20.25 16.15 3.59
CA GLU A 181 20.59 16.89 4.80
C GLU A 181 19.43 16.90 5.80
N THR A 182 18.19 16.75 5.34
CA THR A 182 17.02 16.65 6.21
C THR A 182 16.72 15.21 6.61
N PHE A 183 17.43 14.25 6.01
CA PHE A 183 17.33 12.88 6.40
C PHE A 183 17.98 12.74 7.76
N TYR A 184 17.17 12.34 8.72
CA TYR A 184 17.60 12.03 10.06
C TYR A 184 18.09 13.21 10.92
N THR A 185 17.66 14.44 10.66
CA THR A 185 17.93 15.57 11.56
C THR A 185 17.08 15.51 12.83
N SER A 186 17.56 16.17 13.89
CA SER A 186 16.89 16.27 15.20
C SER A 186 16.16 17.59 15.38
N ASP A 187 16.66 18.70 14.82
CA ASP A 187 15.97 20.02 14.82
C ASP A 187 16.61 20.98 13.78
N PRO A 188 15.83 21.67 12.92
CA PRO A 188 14.44 21.41 12.60
C PRO A 188 14.29 20.09 11.85
N VAL A 189 13.33 19.26 12.27
CA VAL A 189 13.00 18.03 11.52
C VAL A 189 12.13 18.43 10.33
N VAL A 190 12.75 18.45 9.16
CA VAL A 190 12.13 18.67 7.85
C VAL A 190 11.96 17.29 7.20
N GLY A 191 10.72 16.83 7.06
CA GLY A 191 10.37 15.46 6.63
C GLY A 191 9.42 15.42 5.43
N TYR A 192 8.88 14.23 5.15
CA TYR A 192 7.99 13.97 4.00
C TYR A 192 6.76 14.93 3.95
N THR A 193 6.26 15.35 5.10
CA THR A 193 5.14 16.31 5.20
C THR A 193 5.53 17.75 4.90
N ASP A 194 6.82 18.06 4.86
CA ASP A 194 7.36 19.40 4.65
C ASP A 194 7.87 19.61 3.21
N TYR A 195 7.90 18.55 2.41
CA TYR A 195 8.16 18.70 0.98
C TYR A 195 6.99 19.45 0.35
N PRO A 196 7.26 20.45 -0.52
CA PRO A 196 6.20 21.12 -1.22
C PRO A 196 5.44 20.09 -2.05
N PHE A 197 4.12 20.09 -1.89
CA PHE A 197 3.24 19.43 -2.85
C PHE A 197 3.44 20.12 -4.21
N LEU A 198 3.23 19.37 -5.28
CA LEU A 198 3.15 19.99 -6.59
C LEU A 198 1.86 20.83 -6.62
N ASP A 199 1.99 22.16 -6.54
CA ASP A 199 0.87 23.12 -6.64
C ASP A 199 0.10 22.99 -7.95
#